data_AF-A0A2A4QUP8-F1
#
_entry.id   AF-A0A2A4QUP8-F1
#
_cell.length_a   1.000
_cell.length_b   1.000
_cell.length_c   1.000
_cell.angle_alpha   90.00
_cell.angle_beta   90.00
_cell.angle_gamma   90.00
#
_symmetry.space_group_name_H-M   'P 1'
#
loop_
_entity.id
_entity.type
_entity.pdbx_description
1 polymer ?
#
loop_
_entity_poly.entity_id
_entity_poly.type
_entity_poly.pdbx_seq_one_letter_code
_entity_poly.pdbx_strand_id
1 'polypeptide(L)'
;MTEAAETHQLVAISLPPAAQNNSDENLQAIQLYQTYPEMLNILFELDELVESNIEETEHGDFYALSVDQIIPTTQPELAQITDIVRAAWLANANIKAIQEVAETIKTSLETGVETAQFLTAYPGSSIEIAILSRYEPEPSLPPALARQLFELAPGEVFFALSNAGDQLVVSRLQSVIPPSAVDDETLRVLSGRLDRELAQDLENQFISGLRAAYTIRQDARLRALALGEDG
;
A
#
# COMPACT_ATOMS: atom_id res chain seq x y z
N MET A 1 -40.99 2.07 -1.82
CA MET A 1 -40.36 1.89 -0.49
C MET A 1 -40.80 2.90 0.58
N THR A 2 -41.16 4.15 0.26
CA THR A 2 -41.52 5.15 1.29
C THR A 2 -42.73 4.76 2.16
N GLU A 3 -43.69 4.01 1.61
CA GLU A 3 -44.94 3.66 2.30
C GLU A 3 -44.81 2.49 3.31
N ALA A 4 -43.83 1.59 3.13
CA ALA A 4 -43.62 0.45 4.04
C ALA A 4 -42.74 0.79 5.25
N ALA A 5 -41.78 1.71 5.09
CA ALA A 5 -40.85 2.12 6.15
C ALA A 5 -41.51 2.95 7.26
N GLU A 6 -42.49 3.80 6.91
CA GLU A 6 -43.19 4.68 7.85
C GLU A 6 -44.03 3.93 8.89
N THR A 7 -44.49 2.71 8.59
CA THR A 7 -45.33 1.91 9.49
C THR A 7 -44.53 1.26 10.63
N HIS A 8 -43.22 1.09 10.48
CA HIS A 8 -42.39 0.29 11.39
C HIS A 8 -41.20 1.03 12.04
N GLN A 9 -41.12 2.38 11.95
CA GLN A 9 -40.00 3.19 12.47
C GLN A 9 -38.63 2.83 11.85
N LEU A 10 -38.62 2.30 10.63
CA LEU A 10 -37.39 1.98 9.92
C LEU A 10 -36.86 3.24 9.21
N VAL A 11 -35.55 3.49 9.31
CA VAL A 11 -34.90 4.61 8.61
C VAL A 11 -34.60 4.19 7.18
N ALA A 12 -35.43 4.64 6.23
CA ALA A 12 -35.13 4.47 4.81
C ALA A 12 -34.08 5.52 4.37
N ILE A 13 -32.94 5.05 3.88
CA ILE A 13 -31.90 5.88 3.27
C ILE A 13 -31.84 5.57 1.77
N SER A 14 -31.92 6.61 0.94
CA SER A 14 -31.65 6.49 -0.50
C SER A 14 -30.17 6.81 -0.73
N LEU A 15 -29.48 5.91 -1.44
CA LEU A 15 -28.05 6.02 -1.72
C LEU A 15 -27.83 6.41 -3.19
N PRO A 16 -26.74 7.12 -3.50
CA PRO A 16 -26.38 7.37 -4.89
C PRO A 16 -26.08 6.05 -5.62
N PRO A 17 -26.11 6.03 -6.97
CA PRO A 17 -25.72 4.87 -7.74
C PRO A 17 -24.34 4.37 -7.33
N ALA A 18 -24.21 3.08 -7.07
CA ALA A 18 -22.98 2.45 -6.61
C ALA A 18 -22.40 1.53 -7.68
N ALA A 19 -21.13 1.70 -8.00
CA ALA A 19 -20.37 0.77 -8.81
C ALA A 19 -19.74 -0.33 -7.94
N GLN A 20 -19.36 -1.46 -8.57
CA GLN A 20 -18.87 -2.67 -7.86
C GLN A 20 -17.57 -2.42 -7.08
N ASN A 21 -16.82 -1.39 -7.46
CA ASN A 21 -15.63 -0.91 -6.76
C ASN A 21 -15.93 0.08 -5.62
N ASN A 22 -17.18 0.16 -5.15
CA ASN A 22 -17.64 1.13 -4.15
C ASN A 22 -17.35 2.58 -4.57
N SER A 23 -17.76 2.96 -5.78
CA SER A 23 -17.70 4.36 -6.21
C SER A 23 -19.04 4.86 -6.73
N ASP A 24 -19.34 6.13 -6.47
CA ASP A 24 -20.49 6.83 -7.04
C ASP A 24 -20.23 7.35 -8.46
N GLU A 25 -21.20 8.08 -9.02
CA GLU A 25 -21.11 8.72 -10.35
C GLU A 25 -19.94 9.73 -10.48
N ASN A 26 -19.43 10.26 -9.36
CA ASN A 26 -18.31 11.20 -9.29
C ASN A 26 -16.98 10.50 -8.95
N LEU A 27 -16.95 9.17 -9.01
CA LEU A 27 -15.80 8.33 -8.62
C LEU A 27 -15.40 8.49 -7.14
N GLN A 28 -16.34 8.91 -6.29
CA GLN A 28 -16.13 9.03 -4.84
C GLN A 28 -16.64 7.79 -4.13
N ALA A 29 -15.97 7.41 -3.04
CA ALA A 29 -16.38 6.24 -2.28
C ALA A 29 -17.62 6.52 -1.43
N ILE A 30 -18.55 5.55 -1.40
CA ILE A 30 -19.76 5.66 -0.59
C ILE A 30 -19.43 5.13 0.81
N GLN A 31 -19.51 6.01 1.82
CA GLN A 31 -19.09 5.72 3.19
C GLN A 31 -19.80 4.51 3.80
N LEU A 32 -21.08 4.31 3.48
CA LEU A 32 -21.86 3.20 4.00
C LEU A 32 -21.24 1.85 3.63
N TYR A 33 -20.86 1.66 2.36
CA TYR A 33 -20.25 0.41 1.89
C TYR A 33 -18.77 0.27 2.29
N GLN A 34 -18.14 1.32 2.82
CA GLN A 34 -16.85 1.17 3.50
C GLN A 34 -17.03 0.59 4.90
N THR A 35 -18.08 1.00 5.60
CA THR A 35 -18.41 0.50 6.94
C THR A 35 -19.03 -0.89 6.88
N TYR A 36 -19.87 -1.15 5.88
CA TYR A 36 -20.61 -2.40 5.68
C TYR A 36 -20.41 -2.94 4.26
N PRO A 37 -19.24 -3.52 3.94
CA PRO A 37 -18.92 -4.03 2.61
C PRO A 37 -19.82 -5.20 2.16
N GLU A 38 -20.39 -5.96 3.10
CA GLU A 38 -21.34 -7.04 2.85
C GLU A 38 -22.62 -6.57 2.16
N MET A 39 -23.08 -5.34 2.46
CA MET A 39 -24.25 -4.76 1.81
C MET A 39 -24.02 -4.53 0.31
N LEU A 40 -22.78 -4.19 -0.09
CA LEU A 40 -22.45 -3.99 -1.50
C LEU A 40 -22.53 -5.28 -2.29
N ASN A 41 -22.11 -6.41 -1.72
CA ASN A 41 -22.20 -7.70 -2.40
C ASN A 41 -23.65 -8.10 -2.65
N ILE A 42 -24.51 -7.97 -1.63
CA ILE A 42 -25.95 -8.27 -1.74
C ILE A 42 -26.59 -7.34 -2.78
N LEU A 43 -26.27 -6.05 -2.76
CA LEU A 43 -26.79 -5.08 -3.73
C LEU A 43 -26.53 -5.50 -5.18
N PHE A 44 -25.35 -6.06 -5.48
CA PHE A 44 -24.98 -6.52 -6.83
C PHE A 44 -25.57 -7.88 -7.22
N GLU A 45 -26.16 -8.60 -6.28
CA GLU A 45 -26.91 -9.85 -6.52
C GLU A 45 -28.42 -9.61 -6.71
N LEU A 46 -28.92 -8.42 -6.36
CA LEU A 46 -30.33 -8.07 -6.48
C LEU A 46 -30.70 -7.62 -7.89
N ASP A 47 -31.87 -8.07 -8.34
CA ASP A 47 -32.53 -7.55 -9.53
C ASP A 47 -33.21 -6.19 -9.24
N GLU A 48 -33.46 -5.43 -10.29
CA GLU A 48 -34.16 -4.14 -10.21
C GLU A 48 -35.57 -4.31 -9.61
N LEU A 49 -35.94 -3.42 -8.69
CA LEU A 49 -37.18 -3.42 -7.90
C LEU A 49 -37.40 -4.67 -7.03
N VAL A 50 -36.35 -5.46 -6.78
CA VAL A 50 -36.38 -6.59 -5.84
C VAL A 50 -35.78 -6.17 -4.50
N GLU A 51 -36.50 -6.47 -3.42
CA GLU A 51 -36.02 -6.30 -2.05
C GLU A 51 -35.20 -7.52 -1.63
N SER A 52 -34.10 -7.30 -0.92
CA SER A 52 -33.35 -8.36 -0.26
C SER A 52 -34.13 -8.95 0.90
N ASN A 53 -33.71 -10.12 1.36
CA ASN A 53 -34.10 -10.58 2.69
C ASN A 53 -33.58 -9.60 3.75
N ILE A 54 -34.21 -9.63 4.92
CA ILE A 54 -33.71 -8.92 6.09
C ILE A 54 -32.47 -9.67 6.59
N GLU A 55 -31.34 -8.98 6.60
CA GLU A 55 -30.05 -9.50 7.04
C GLU A 55 -29.61 -8.77 8.32
N GLU A 56 -28.74 -9.41 9.11
CA GLU A 56 -28.17 -8.85 10.34
C GLU A 56 -26.71 -8.46 10.08
N THR A 57 -26.32 -7.23 10.43
CA THR A 57 -24.91 -6.78 10.35
C THR A 57 -24.07 -7.48 11.40
N GLU A 58 -22.74 -7.44 11.26
CA GLU A 58 -21.82 -7.95 12.29
C GLU A 58 -21.97 -7.25 13.66
N HIS A 59 -22.64 -6.11 13.70
CA HIS A 59 -22.91 -5.32 14.91
C HIS A 59 -24.30 -5.57 15.50
N GLY A 60 -25.11 -6.47 14.91
CA GLY A 60 -26.43 -6.86 15.41
C GLY A 60 -27.59 -5.97 14.96
N ASP A 61 -27.37 -5.12 13.95
CA ASP A 61 -28.41 -4.27 13.36
C ASP A 61 -29.06 -4.99 12.17
N PHE A 62 -30.36 -4.80 11.95
CA PHE A 62 -31.07 -5.39 10.82
C PHE A 62 -31.19 -4.42 9.64
N TYR A 63 -30.99 -4.92 8.42
CA TYR A 63 -31.14 -4.12 7.20
C TYR A 63 -31.83 -4.90 6.08
N ALA A 64 -32.42 -4.17 5.13
CA ALA A 64 -32.91 -4.69 3.86
C ALA A 64 -32.52 -3.69 2.76
N LEU A 65 -32.14 -4.20 1.60
CA LEU A 65 -31.71 -3.41 0.45
C LEU A 65 -32.74 -3.58 -0.68
N SER A 66 -32.91 -2.55 -1.50
CA SER A 66 -33.63 -2.67 -2.77
C SER A 66 -32.89 -1.89 -3.83
N VAL A 67 -32.86 -2.43 -5.04
CA VAL A 67 -32.29 -1.73 -6.20
C VAL A 67 -33.40 -0.96 -6.90
N ASP A 68 -33.36 0.36 -6.86
CA ASP A 68 -34.37 1.19 -7.54
C ASP A 68 -34.20 1.14 -9.07
N GLN A 69 -32.96 1.15 -9.55
CA GLN A 69 -32.63 1.15 -10.98
C GLN A 69 -31.25 0.52 -11.21
N ILE A 70 -31.12 -0.37 -12.20
CA ILE A 70 -29.82 -0.84 -12.66
C ILE A 70 -29.35 0.03 -13.83
N ILE A 71 -28.23 0.75 -13.63
CA ILE A 71 -27.62 1.56 -14.69
C ILE A 71 -26.65 0.68 -15.49
N PRO A 72 -26.92 0.37 -16.77
CA PRO A 72 -26.02 -0.45 -17.57
C PRO A 72 -24.68 0.26 -17.78
N THR A 73 -23.58 -0.50 -17.75
CA THR A 73 -22.24 0.02 -18.05
C THR A 73 -22.23 0.64 -19.44
N THR A 74 -22.20 1.97 -19.48
CA THR A 74 -22.11 2.72 -20.73
C THR A 74 -20.64 3.04 -20.97
N GLN A 75 -20.14 2.75 -22.17
CA GLN A 75 -18.82 3.23 -22.56
C GLN A 75 -18.93 4.75 -22.73
N PRO A 76 -18.22 5.55 -21.92
CA PRO A 76 -18.28 7.00 -22.07
C PRO A 76 -17.74 7.37 -23.46
N GLU A 77 -18.36 8.36 -24.09
CA GLU A 77 -17.88 8.83 -25.39
C GLU A 77 -16.44 9.35 -25.26
N LEU A 78 -15.61 9.12 -26.28
CA LEU A 78 -14.21 9.55 -26.26
C LEU A 78 -14.07 11.04 -25.91
N ALA A 79 -15.00 11.89 -26.37
CA ALA A 79 -15.00 13.32 -26.08
C ALA A 79 -15.11 13.63 -24.57
N GLN A 80 -15.81 12.80 -23.79
CA GLN A 80 -16.03 12.99 -22.35
C GLN A 80 -14.82 12.56 -21.52
N ILE A 81 -14.03 11.61 -22.04
CA ILE A 81 -12.85 11.06 -21.34
C ILE A 81 -11.52 11.43 -22.00
N THR A 82 -11.52 12.31 -23.00
CA THR A 82 -10.30 12.66 -23.76
C THR A 82 -9.20 13.17 -22.83
N ASP A 83 -9.54 13.98 -21.84
CA ASP A 83 -8.56 14.54 -20.91
C ASP A 83 -7.99 13.47 -19.96
N ILE A 84 -8.83 12.54 -19.50
CA ILE A 84 -8.40 11.40 -18.66
C ILE A 84 -7.46 10.49 -19.46
N VAL A 85 -7.86 10.13 -20.68
CA VAL A 85 -7.06 9.28 -21.57
C VAL A 85 -5.75 9.98 -21.95
N ARG A 86 -5.79 11.29 -22.22
CA ARG A 86 -4.58 12.08 -22.51
C ARG A 86 -3.64 12.11 -21.30
N ALA A 87 -4.15 12.34 -20.10
CA ALA A 87 -3.34 12.34 -18.88
C ALA A 87 -2.68 10.97 -18.65
N ALA A 88 -3.44 9.88 -18.77
CA ALA A 88 -2.91 8.53 -18.66
C ALA A 88 -1.87 8.21 -19.76
N TRP A 89 -2.13 8.63 -21.00
CA TRP A 89 -1.19 8.46 -22.11
C TRP A 89 0.10 9.24 -21.90
N LEU A 90 0.02 10.50 -21.44
CA LEU A 90 1.19 11.32 -21.12
C LEU A 90 2.03 10.71 -20.00
N ALA A 91 1.39 10.21 -18.95
CA ALA A 91 2.08 9.51 -17.86
C ALA A 91 2.83 8.26 -18.39
N ASN A 92 2.17 7.43 -19.19
CA ASN A 92 2.78 6.24 -19.80
C ASN A 92 3.91 6.60 -20.78
N ALA A 93 3.71 7.62 -21.61
CA ALA A 93 4.71 8.10 -22.55
C ALA A 93 5.97 8.61 -21.82
N ASN A 94 5.78 9.31 -20.70
CA ASN A 94 6.88 9.78 -19.87
C ASN A 94 7.66 8.61 -19.24
N ILE A 95 6.96 7.63 -18.64
CA ILE A 95 7.61 6.43 -18.08
C ILE A 95 8.44 5.72 -19.15
N LYS A 96 7.89 5.55 -20.36
CA LYS A 96 8.60 4.92 -21.47
C LYS A 96 9.84 5.72 -21.89
N ALA A 97 9.74 7.04 -22.00
CA ALA A 97 10.88 7.89 -22.34
C ALA A 97 11.98 7.82 -21.27
N ILE A 98 11.62 7.78 -19.99
CA ILE A 98 12.59 7.60 -18.90
C ILE A 98 13.28 6.24 -18.99
N GLN A 99 12.56 5.17 -19.29
CA GLN A 99 13.12 3.84 -19.49
C GLN A 99 14.11 3.80 -20.66
N GLU A 100 13.79 4.41 -21.80
CA GLU A 100 14.69 4.48 -22.96
C GLU A 100 16.00 5.23 -22.64
N VAL A 101 15.91 6.33 -21.88
CA VAL A 101 17.10 7.04 -21.37
C VAL A 101 17.91 6.14 -20.45
N ALA A 102 17.25 5.42 -19.53
CA ALA A 102 17.90 4.52 -18.60
C ALA A 102 18.64 3.38 -19.29
N GLU A 103 18.04 2.77 -20.31
CA GLU A 103 18.65 1.72 -21.14
C GLU A 103 19.87 2.26 -21.91
N THR A 104 19.79 3.49 -22.42
CA THR A 104 20.90 4.15 -23.10
C THR A 104 22.09 4.38 -22.15
N ILE A 105 21.82 4.88 -20.94
CA ILE A 105 22.85 5.08 -19.91
C ILE A 105 23.43 3.75 -19.46
N LYS A 106 22.57 2.74 -19.23
CA LYS A 106 22.96 1.38 -18.85
C LYS A 106 23.95 0.80 -19.86
N THR A 107 23.57 0.78 -21.14
CA THR A 107 24.43 0.27 -22.23
C THR A 107 25.77 1.01 -22.29
N SER A 108 25.76 2.32 -22.09
CA SER A 108 26.97 3.14 -22.09
C SER A 108 27.88 2.80 -20.90
N LEU A 109 27.32 2.58 -19.71
CA LEU A 109 28.09 2.18 -18.53
C LEU A 109 28.66 0.77 -18.63
N GLU A 110 27.94 -0.16 -19.26
CA GLU A 110 28.38 -1.53 -19.53
C GLU A 110 29.49 -1.58 -20.58
N THR A 111 29.48 -0.67 -21.56
CA THR A 111 30.54 -0.54 -22.58
C THR A 111 31.79 0.21 -22.08
N GLY A 112 31.79 0.65 -20.83
CA GLY A 112 32.96 1.23 -20.16
C GLY A 112 33.04 2.76 -20.19
N VAL A 113 31.96 3.46 -20.57
CA VAL A 113 31.90 4.92 -20.45
C VAL A 113 31.99 5.32 -18.98
N GLU A 114 32.79 6.35 -18.69
CA GLU A 114 32.98 6.86 -17.33
C GLU A 114 31.72 7.57 -16.83
N THR A 115 31.33 7.30 -15.57
CA THR A 115 30.13 7.88 -14.96
C THR A 115 30.14 9.41 -15.00
N ALA A 116 31.31 10.04 -14.89
CA ALA A 116 31.46 11.51 -14.93
C ALA A 116 30.98 12.15 -16.24
N GLN A 117 30.95 11.42 -17.35
CA GLN A 117 30.49 11.96 -18.65
C GLN A 117 28.98 12.24 -18.64
N PHE A 118 28.20 11.52 -17.82
CA PHE A 118 26.75 11.71 -17.73
C PHE A 118 26.37 13.00 -17.00
N LEU A 119 27.22 13.53 -16.11
CA LEU A 119 26.97 14.83 -15.44
C LEU A 119 26.88 15.98 -16.45
N THR A 120 27.67 15.91 -17.53
CA THR A 120 27.66 16.91 -18.60
C THR A 120 26.47 16.72 -19.53
N ALA A 121 26.09 15.47 -19.82
CA ALA A 121 24.99 15.13 -20.72
C ALA A 121 23.61 15.37 -20.09
N TYR A 122 23.50 15.27 -18.76
CA TYR A 122 22.25 15.38 -18.01
C TYR A 122 22.39 16.41 -16.88
N PRO A 123 22.13 17.71 -17.16
CA PRO A 123 22.18 18.76 -16.15
C PRO A 123 21.23 18.47 -14.98
N GLY A 124 21.72 18.57 -13.75
CA GLY A 124 20.95 18.26 -12.54
C GLY A 124 21.10 16.82 -12.03
N SER A 125 21.87 15.98 -12.72
CA SER A 125 22.28 14.68 -12.19
C SER A 125 23.40 14.81 -11.14
N SER A 126 23.47 13.86 -10.22
CA SER A 126 24.56 13.68 -9.26
C SER A 126 25.15 12.29 -9.38
N ILE A 127 26.40 12.14 -8.94
CA ILE A 127 27.06 10.82 -8.81
C ILE A 127 27.35 10.60 -7.34
N GLU A 128 26.92 9.46 -6.84
CA GLU A 128 27.18 9.02 -5.47
C GLU A 128 27.83 7.64 -5.50
N ILE A 129 28.73 7.40 -4.55
CA ILE A 129 29.30 6.09 -4.29
C ILE A 129 28.79 5.69 -2.92
N ALA A 130 27.95 4.66 -2.88
CA ALA A 130 27.38 4.11 -1.66
C ALA A 130 27.94 2.71 -1.39
N ILE A 131 28.09 2.38 -0.10
CA ILE A 131 28.43 1.03 0.35
C ILE A 131 27.14 0.41 0.89
N LEU A 132 26.66 -0.62 0.20
CA LEU A 132 25.45 -1.33 0.59
C LEU A 132 25.74 -2.41 1.64
N SER A 133 24.95 -2.41 2.72
CA SER A 133 24.95 -3.45 3.74
C SER A 133 23.58 -4.13 3.81
N ARG A 134 23.54 -5.42 4.17
CA ARG A 134 22.27 -6.13 4.44
C ARG A 134 21.62 -5.68 5.74
N TYR A 135 22.39 -5.06 6.64
CA TYR A 135 21.94 -4.69 7.98
C TYR A 135 21.53 -3.22 8.08
N GLU A 136 22.04 -2.38 7.18
CA GLU A 136 21.81 -0.94 7.18
C GLU A 136 21.27 -0.53 5.80
N PRO A 137 20.04 0.00 5.73
CA PRO A 137 19.47 0.46 4.48
C PRO A 137 20.19 1.73 4.02
N GLU A 138 20.45 1.84 2.72
CA GLU A 138 21.04 3.03 2.12
C GLU A 138 19.94 4.01 1.69
N PRO A 139 19.81 5.20 2.32
CA PRO A 139 18.67 6.10 2.09
C PRO A 139 18.58 6.67 0.66
N SER A 140 19.72 6.76 -0.02
CA SER A 140 19.83 7.27 -1.40
C SER A 140 19.27 6.28 -2.44
N LEU A 141 19.09 5.01 -2.08
CA LEU A 141 18.69 3.96 -3.01
C LEU A 141 17.29 3.41 -2.70
N PRO A 142 16.42 3.26 -3.72
CA PRO A 142 15.17 2.53 -3.60
C PRO A 142 15.40 1.09 -3.09
N PRO A 143 14.58 0.57 -2.15
CA PRO A 143 14.75 -0.78 -1.62
C PRO A 143 14.71 -1.89 -2.69
N ALA A 144 13.95 -1.68 -3.77
CA ALA A 144 13.93 -2.59 -4.91
C ALA A 144 15.29 -2.61 -5.65
N LEU A 145 15.88 -1.44 -5.87
CA LEU A 145 17.20 -1.31 -6.50
C LEU A 145 18.30 -1.90 -5.62
N ALA A 146 18.29 -1.60 -4.32
CA ALA A 146 19.25 -2.15 -3.36
C ALA A 146 19.25 -3.68 -3.33
N ARG A 147 18.06 -4.31 -3.34
CA ARG A 147 17.93 -5.78 -3.44
C ARG A 147 18.52 -6.31 -4.75
N GLN A 148 18.18 -5.70 -5.88
CA GLN A 148 18.67 -6.14 -7.17
C GLN A 148 20.21 -6.05 -7.25
N LEU A 149 20.82 -4.99 -6.71
CA LEU A 149 22.27 -4.80 -6.71
C LEU A 149 23.02 -5.92 -5.99
N PHE A 150 22.42 -6.57 -4.99
CA PHE A 150 23.02 -7.73 -4.32
C PHE A 150 22.97 -9.03 -5.15
N GLU A 151 22.20 -9.06 -6.22
CA GLU A 151 22.08 -10.21 -7.14
C GLU A 151 22.97 -10.05 -8.38
N LEU A 152 23.49 -8.85 -8.63
CA LEU A 152 24.33 -8.54 -9.78
C LEU A 152 25.77 -9.03 -9.61
N ALA A 153 26.43 -9.30 -10.74
CA ALA A 153 27.87 -9.49 -10.80
C ALA A 153 28.62 -8.13 -10.83
N PRO A 154 29.87 -8.05 -10.31
CA PRO A 154 30.67 -6.83 -10.44
C PRO A 154 30.80 -6.40 -11.90
N GLY A 155 30.56 -5.11 -12.16
CA GLY A 155 30.52 -4.50 -13.48
C GLY A 155 29.13 -4.40 -14.09
N GLU A 156 28.15 -5.18 -13.61
CA GLU A 156 26.78 -5.11 -14.11
C GLU A 156 26.07 -3.82 -13.67
N VAL A 157 25.14 -3.39 -14.51
CA VAL A 157 24.42 -2.14 -14.36
C VAL A 157 22.92 -2.42 -14.29
N PHE A 158 22.26 -1.76 -13.35
CA PHE A 158 20.80 -1.83 -13.21
C PHE A 158 20.24 -0.43 -12.92
N PHE A 159 18.98 -0.23 -13.24
CA PHE A 159 18.31 1.05 -12.99
C PHE A 159 16.92 0.83 -12.43
N ALA A 160 16.44 1.81 -11.67
CA ALA A 160 15.09 1.85 -11.15
C ALA A 160 14.64 3.31 -10.99
N LEU A 161 13.33 3.51 -10.88
CA LEU A 161 12.79 4.79 -10.42
C LEU A 161 12.98 4.93 -8.90
N SER A 162 13.09 6.17 -8.44
CA SER A 162 13.02 6.53 -7.02
C SER A 162 11.71 6.03 -6.39
N ASN A 163 11.68 5.95 -5.06
CA ASN A 163 10.45 5.58 -4.34
C ASN A 163 9.28 6.55 -4.63
N ALA A 164 9.59 7.82 -4.92
CA ALA A 164 8.61 8.84 -5.32
C ALA A 164 8.23 8.78 -6.82
N GLY A 165 8.91 7.95 -7.62
CA GLY A 165 8.63 7.75 -9.04
C GLY A 165 9.06 8.89 -9.96
N ASP A 166 9.77 9.88 -9.41
CA ASP A 166 10.09 11.15 -10.07
C ASP A 166 11.54 11.25 -10.56
N GLN A 167 12.41 10.34 -10.08
CA GLN A 167 13.84 10.34 -10.43
C GLN A 167 14.26 8.97 -10.95
N LEU A 168 15.11 8.97 -11.97
CA LEU A 168 15.76 7.76 -12.47
C LEU A 168 17.09 7.57 -11.75
N VAL A 169 17.29 6.39 -11.17
CA VAL A 169 18.56 6.00 -10.54
C VAL A 169 19.18 4.88 -11.36
N VAL A 170 20.41 5.11 -11.85
CA VAL A 170 21.21 4.10 -12.55
C VAL A 170 22.43 3.76 -11.71
N SER A 171 22.65 2.48 -11.46
CA SER A 171 23.68 1.99 -10.55
C SER A 171 24.52 0.90 -11.20
N ARG A 172 25.83 0.97 -10.99
CA ARG A 172 26.80 -0.05 -11.43
C ARG A 172 27.43 -0.70 -10.20
N LEU A 173 27.39 -2.02 -10.10
CA LEU A 173 28.06 -2.72 -9.02
C LEU A 173 29.58 -2.66 -9.24
N GLN A 174 30.31 -1.92 -8.40
CA GLN A 174 31.76 -1.78 -8.57
C GLN A 174 32.52 -2.99 -8.06
N SER A 175 32.22 -3.43 -6.84
CA SER A 175 32.87 -4.56 -6.20
C SER A 175 31.98 -5.12 -5.10
N VAL A 176 32.20 -6.38 -4.75
CA VAL A 176 31.59 -7.02 -3.58
C VAL A 176 32.66 -7.11 -2.51
N ILE A 177 32.41 -6.47 -1.37
CA ILE A 177 33.28 -6.58 -0.19
C ILE A 177 32.90 -7.89 0.52
N PRO A 178 33.79 -8.90 0.55
CA PRO A 178 33.49 -10.13 1.27
C PRO A 178 33.33 -9.81 2.77
N PRO A 179 32.50 -10.57 3.50
CA PRO A 179 32.45 -10.43 4.94
C PRO A 179 33.86 -10.63 5.50
N SER A 180 34.31 -9.70 6.35
CA SER A 180 35.46 -9.97 7.21
C SER A 180 35.15 -11.24 8.01
N ALA A 181 36.18 -12.02 8.32
CA ALA A 181 36.05 -13.02 9.39
C ALA A 181 35.42 -12.30 10.58
N VAL A 182 34.30 -12.82 11.09
CA VAL A 182 33.44 -12.08 12.02
C VAL A 182 34.32 -11.53 13.13
N ASP A 183 34.48 -10.21 13.16
CA ASP A 183 35.23 -9.57 14.22
C ASP A 183 34.38 -9.52 15.49
N ASP A 184 35.05 -9.42 16.64
CA ASP A 184 34.38 -9.44 17.94
C ASP A 184 33.31 -8.33 18.07
N GLU A 185 33.46 -7.23 17.33
CA GLU A 185 32.50 -6.13 17.32
C GLU A 185 31.22 -6.49 16.55
N THR A 186 31.35 -7.08 15.36
CA THR A 186 30.21 -7.58 14.58
C THR A 186 29.48 -8.69 15.33
N LEU A 187 30.22 -9.59 16.01
CA LEU A 187 29.63 -10.58 16.91
C LEU A 187 28.86 -9.93 18.06
N ARG A 188 29.40 -8.86 18.67
CA ARG A 188 28.72 -8.11 19.74
C ARG A 188 27.43 -7.46 19.25
N VAL A 189 27.44 -6.84 18.08
CA VAL A 189 26.25 -6.19 17.48
C VAL A 189 25.17 -7.23 17.15
N LEU A 190 25.56 -8.35 16.52
CA LEU A 190 24.65 -9.46 16.22
C LEU A 190 24.06 -10.07 17.50
N SER A 191 24.89 -10.32 18.52
CA SER A 191 24.44 -10.86 19.81
C SER A 191 23.47 -9.91 20.50
N GLY A 192 23.79 -8.61 20.56
CA GLY A 192 22.90 -7.62 21.16
C GLY A 192 21.57 -7.44 20.41
N ARG A 193 21.54 -7.70 19.10
CA ARG A 193 20.29 -7.73 18.33
C ARG A 193 19.47 -8.98 18.67
N LEU A 194 20.10 -10.15 18.67
CA LEU A 194 19.46 -11.41 19.05
C LEU A 194 18.90 -11.36 20.48
N ASP A 195 19.66 -10.81 21.44
CA ASP A 195 19.22 -10.67 22.83
C ASP A 195 17.96 -9.79 22.95
N ARG A 196 17.88 -8.70 22.18
CA ARG A 196 16.70 -7.82 22.17
C ARG A 196 15.49 -8.50 21.52
N GLU A 197 15.70 -9.21 20.41
CA GLU A 197 14.63 -9.95 19.72
C GLU A 197 14.10 -11.08 20.62
N LEU A 198 15.00 -11.84 21.28
CA LEU A 198 14.64 -12.88 22.24
C LEU A 198 13.92 -12.30 23.46
N ALA A 199 14.38 -11.17 24.01
CA ALA A 199 13.73 -10.53 25.14
C ALA A 199 12.30 -10.09 24.81
N GLN A 200 12.09 -9.50 23.62
CA GLN A 200 10.76 -9.11 23.14
C GLN A 200 9.85 -10.32 22.91
N ASP A 201 10.37 -11.39 22.32
CA ASP A 201 9.60 -12.62 22.12
C ASP A 201 9.21 -13.27 23.47
N LEU A 202 10.15 -13.34 24.42
CA LEU A 202 9.87 -13.88 25.75
C LEU A 202 8.83 -13.05 26.51
N GLU A 203 8.90 -11.73 26.42
CA GLU A 203 7.91 -10.82 27.00
C GLU A 203 6.53 -11.02 26.36
N ASN A 204 6.47 -11.10 25.04
CA ASN A 204 5.22 -11.34 24.31
C ASN A 204 4.61 -12.70 24.66
N GLN A 205 5.42 -13.75 24.75
CA GLN A 205 4.97 -15.09 25.14
C GLN A 205 4.53 -15.13 26.60
N PHE A 206 5.23 -14.44 27.50
CA PHE A 206 4.85 -14.34 28.90
C PHE A 206 3.52 -13.61 29.10
N ILE A 207 3.33 -12.47 28.45
CA ILE A 207 2.06 -11.72 28.48
C ILE A 207 0.93 -12.57 27.86
N SER A 208 1.18 -13.22 26.74
CA SER A 208 0.19 -14.09 26.08
C SER A 208 -0.19 -15.28 26.97
N GLY A 209 0.79 -15.91 27.62
CA GLY A 209 0.59 -16.99 28.58
C GLY A 209 -0.22 -16.55 29.81
N LEU A 210 0.07 -15.37 30.38
CA LEU A 210 -0.72 -14.79 31.47
C LEU A 210 -2.16 -14.51 31.03
N ARG A 211 -2.38 -13.95 29.84
CA ARG A 211 -3.73 -13.72 29.31
C ARG A 211 -4.50 -15.01 29.06
N ALA A 212 -3.82 -16.09 28.67
CA ALA A 212 -4.44 -17.39 28.44
C ALA A 212 -4.75 -18.14 29.75
N ALA A 213 -3.86 -18.03 30.75
CA ALA A 213 -4.01 -18.70 32.04
C ALA A 213 -5.01 -18.02 32.99
N TYR A 214 -5.21 -16.71 32.83
CA TYR A 214 -6.13 -15.92 33.65
C TYR A 214 -7.28 -15.36 32.80
N THR A 215 -8.53 -15.68 33.15
CA THR A 215 -9.70 -15.01 32.57
C THR A 215 -9.69 -13.55 33.00
N ILE A 216 -9.27 -12.65 32.11
CA ILE A 216 -9.35 -11.21 32.33
C ILE A 216 -10.83 -10.81 32.31
N ARG A 217 -11.45 -10.65 33.49
CA ARG A 217 -12.73 -9.93 33.62
C ARG A 217 -12.44 -8.44 33.60
N GLN A 218 -12.60 -7.82 32.43
CA GLN A 218 -12.58 -6.37 32.29
C GLN A 218 -13.96 -5.84 32.68
N ASP A 219 -14.09 -5.35 33.92
CA ASP A 219 -15.31 -4.67 34.36
C ASP A 219 -15.19 -3.18 34.03
N ALA A 220 -15.88 -2.74 32.98
CA ALA A 220 -15.75 -1.38 32.42
C ALA A 220 -16.02 -0.28 33.45
N ARG A 221 -16.88 -0.54 34.44
CA ARG A 221 -17.19 0.39 35.54
C ARG A 221 -16.01 0.64 36.48
N LEU A 222 -15.22 -0.39 36.79
CA LEU A 222 -14.05 -0.25 37.66
C LEU A 222 -12.89 0.46 36.95
N ARG A 223 -12.83 0.33 35.62
CA ARG A 223 -11.83 1.01 34.80
C ARG A 223 -12.08 2.52 34.73
N ALA A 224 -13.34 2.94 34.57
CA ALA A 224 -13.74 4.35 34.62
C ALA A 224 -13.48 4.99 36.00
N LEU A 225 -13.78 4.27 37.09
CA LEU A 225 -13.54 4.72 38.46
C LEU A 225 -12.04 4.89 38.79
N ALA A 226 -11.17 4.03 38.24
CA ALA A 226 -9.72 4.10 38.44
C ALA A 226 -9.03 5.18 37.58
N LEU A 227 -9.62 5.53 36.43
CA LEU A 227 -9.14 6.57 35.53
C LEU A 227 -9.67 7.97 35.87
N GLY A 228 -10.59 8.07 36.85
CA GLY A 228 -11.14 9.34 37.30
C GLY A 228 -12.06 10.00 36.26
N GLU A 229 -12.64 9.21 35.35
CA GLU A 229 -13.50 9.72 34.27
C GLU A 229 -14.98 9.85 34.68
N ASP A 230 -15.28 9.87 35.98
CA ASP A 230 -16.59 10.31 36.49
C ASP A 230 -16.46 11.74 37.03
N GLY A 231 -16.64 12.69 36.11
CA GLY A 231 -16.78 14.13 36.33
C GLY A 231 -17.32 14.82 35.09
#